data_AF-A0A328AIR1-F1
#
_entry.id   AF-A0A328AIR1-F1
#
_cell.length_a   1.000
_cell.length_b   1.000
_cell.length_c   1.000
_cell.angle_alpha   90.00
_cell.angle_beta   90.00
_cell.angle_gamma   90.00
#
_symmetry.space_group_name_H-M   'P 1'
#
loop_
_entity.id
_entity.type
_entity.pdbx_description
1 polymer ?
#
loop_
_entity_poly.entity_id
_entity_poly.type
_entity_poly.pdbx_seq_one_letter_code
_entity_poly.pdbx_strand_id
1 'polypeptide(L)'
;MRFLTIYHPTSSEEGGSPTPEHMAAMGALIEEWTAKGILISTEPLTPREACARLTLVGGEFTVEPEIVRAGGFAFLEAPSKAAVVEACKAFLKVAGDGTVEIRQILEFAPEPQPA
;
A
#
# COMPACT_ATOMS: atom_id res chain seq x y z
N MET A 1 8.24 12.90 -5.63
CA MET A 1 6.86 12.53 -6.03
C MET A 1 6.34 11.51 -5.03
N ARG A 2 5.07 11.64 -4.63
CA ARG A 2 4.42 10.66 -3.76
C ARG A 2 3.70 9.57 -4.54
N PHE A 3 3.75 8.35 -4.02
CA PHE A 3 3.11 7.17 -4.57
C PHE A 3 2.31 6.45 -3.49
N LEU A 4 1.08 6.06 -3.83
CA LEU A 4 0.35 5.03 -3.08
C LEU A 4 0.73 3.67 -3.67
N THR A 5 1.12 2.75 -2.80
CA THR A 5 1.38 1.37 -3.17
C THR A 5 0.48 0.43 -2.37
N ILE A 6 -0.05 -0.60 -3.03
CA ILE A 6 -0.93 -1.60 -2.40
C ILE A 6 -0.37 -2.98 -2.71
N TYR A 7 -0.11 -3.77 -1.66
CA TYR A 7 0.41 -5.13 -1.80
C TYR A 7 -0.73 -6.16 -1.81
N HIS A 8 -0.71 -7.03 -2.82
CA HIS A 8 -1.63 -8.14 -3.02
C HIS A 8 -0.85 -9.46 -2.94
N PRO A 9 -0.92 -10.21 -1.82
CA PRO A 9 -0.21 -11.48 -1.69
C PRO A 9 -0.78 -12.55 -2.63
N THR A 10 0.06 -13.48 -3.07
CA THR A 10 -0.42 -14.64 -3.85
C THR A 10 -1.13 -15.68 -2.97
N SER A 11 -0.81 -15.76 -1.68
CA SER A 11 -1.47 -16.70 -0.76
C SER A 11 -2.94 -16.33 -0.54
N SER A 12 -3.83 -17.31 -0.65
CA SER A 12 -5.26 -17.15 -0.36
C SER A 12 -5.57 -17.03 1.15
N GLU A 13 -4.60 -17.28 2.02
CA GLU A 13 -4.79 -17.17 3.47
C GLU A 13 -4.90 -15.70 3.88
N GLU A 14 -6.06 -15.32 4.42
CA GLU A 14 -6.33 -14.02 5.00
C GLU A 14 -5.97 -14.03 6.49
N GLY A 15 -5.40 -12.93 6.99
CA GLY A 15 -5.14 -12.78 8.43
C GLY A 15 -4.09 -13.72 9.06
N GLY A 16 -3.34 -14.47 8.25
CA GLY A 16 -2.21 -15.26 8.73
C GLY A 16 -1.17 -14.37 9.41
N SER A 17 -0.80 -14.70 10.66
CA SER A 17 0.26 -13.97 11.36
C SER A 17 1.62 -14.29 10.70
N PRO A 18 2.40 -13.28 10.31
CA PRO A 18 3.73 -13.52 9.75
C PRO A 18 4.64 -14.20 10.77
N THR A 19 5.67 -14.90 10.30
CA THR A 19 6.68 -15.47 11.21
C THR A 19 7.44 -14.34 11.93
N PRO A 20 8.01 -14.58 13.13
CA PRO A 20 8.81 -13.58 13.83
C PRO A 20 9.96 -13.03 12.99
N GLU A 21 10.61 -13.89 12.21
CA GLU A 21 11.68 -13.53 11.28
C GLU A 21 11.19 -12.58 10.18
N HIS A 22 9.99 -12.86 9.62
CA HIS A 22 9.37 -11.99 8.63
C HIS A 22 9.01 -10.63 9.22
N MET A 23 8.43 -10.60 10.42
CA MET A 23 8.12 -9.34 11.11
C MET A 23 9.38 -8.52 11.39
N ALA A 24 10.48 -9.16 11.80
CA ALA A 24 11.76 -8.48 12.04
C ALA A 24 12.35 -7.90 10.74
N ALA A 25 12.32 -8.66 9.64
CA ALA A 25 12.79 -8.20 8.34
C ALA A 25 11.95 -7.02 7.80
N MET A 26 10.63 -7.09 7.94
CA MET A 26 9.72 -6.00 7.58
C MET A 26 9.96 -4.76 8.45
N GLY A 27 10.14 -4.94 9.76
CA GLY A 27 10.45 -3.86 10.70
C GLY A 27 11.75 -3.14 10.33
N ALA A 28 12.82 -3.88 10.04
CA ALA A 28 14.09 -3.31 9.60
C ALA A 28 13.96 -2.51 8.30
N LEU A 29 13.16 -3.00 7.34
CA LEU A 29 12.89 -2.28 6.09
C LEU A 29 12.15 -0.97 6.34
N ILE A 30 11.12 -0.99 7.20
CA ILE A 30 10.34 0.18 7.59
C ILE A 30 11.25 1.21 8.25
N GLU A 31 12.05 0.82 9.24
CA GLU A 31 12.99 1.71 9.94
C GLU A 31 13.98 2.36 8.96
N GLU A 32 14.58 1.56 8.07
CA GLU A 32 15.52 2.04 7.06
C GLU A 32 14.87 3.06 6.11
N TRP A 33 13.69 2.72 5.57
CA TRP A 33 13.01 3.56 4.59
C TRP A 33 12.47 4.84 5.21
N THR A 34 11.99 4.80 6.45
CA THR A 34 11.59 5.99 7.19
C THR A 34 12.81 6.89 7.42
N ALA A 35 13.95 6.34 7.86
CA ALA A 35 15.18 7.11 8.05
C ALA A 35 15.70 7.77 6.75
N LYS A 36 15.48 7.11 5.61
CA LYS A 36 15.84 7.64 4.27
C LYS A 36 14.79 8.58 3.67
N GLY A 37 13.65 8.76 4.33
CA GLY A 37 12.53 9.54 3.81
C GLY A 37 11.84 8.91 2.60
N ILE A 38 12.07 7.61 2.33
CA ILE A 38 11.40 6.86 1.26
C ILE A 38 9.98 6.49 1.69
N LEU A 39 9.80 6.13 2.96
CA LEU A 39 8.51 5.73 3.52
C LEU A 39 7.86 6.88 4.28
N ILE A 40 6.66 7.27 3.85
CA ILE A 40 5.85 8.31 4.49
C ILE A 40 4.97 7.68 5.58
N SER A 41 4.24 6.62 5.21
CA SER A 41 3.44 5.80 6.14
C SER A 41 3.10 4.45 5.51
N THR A 42 2.83 3.45 6.35
CA THR A 42 2.44 2.10 5.95
C THR A 42 1.61 1.46 7.05
N GLU A 43 0.63 0.64 6.68
CA GLU A 43 -0.17 -0.14 7.63
C GLU A 43 -0.62 -1.47 7.00
N PRO A 44 -0.82 -2.52 7.80
CA PRO A 44 -1.55 -3.70 7.36
C PRO A 44 -3.02 -3.35 7.13
N LEU A 45 -3.67 -4.08 6.23
CA LEU A 45 -5.11 -3.96 5.99
C LEU A 45 -5.86 -5.14 6.61
N THR A 46 -7.11 -4.91 7.00
CA THR A 46 -7.99 -5.96 7.49
C THR A 46 -8.29 -7.00 6.40
N PRO A 47 -8.60 -8.25 6.77
CA PRO A 47 -9.11 -9.25 5.83
C PRO A 47 -10.26 -8.69 4.98
N ARG A 48 -10.33 -9.11 3.70
CA ARG A 48 -11.34 -8.60 2.76
C ARG A 48 -12.78 -8.85 3.23
N GLU A 49 -13.00 -9.83 4.09
CA GLU A 49 -14.30 -10.14 4.71
C GLU A 49 -14.82 -9.01 5.59
N ALA A 50 -13.94 -8.13 6.08
CA ALA A 50 -14.28 -6.91 6.80
C ALA A 50 -14.40 -5.69 5.89
N CYS A 51 -14.14 -5.85 4.58
CA CYS A 51 -14.15 -4.77 3.60
C CYS A 51 -15.43 -4.82 2.75
N ALA A 52 -15.83 -3.66 2.24
CA ALA A 52 -16.96 -3.53 1.35
C ALA A 52 -16.61 -2.61 0.17
N ARG A 53 -17.23 -2.89 -0.97
CA ARG A 53 -17.21 -2.06 -2.16
C ARG A 53 -18.57 -1.38 -2.30
N LEU A 54 -18.55 -0.06 -2.46
CA LEU A 54 -19.74 0.75 -2.66
C LEU A 54 -19.74 1.33 -4.07
N THR A 55 -20.81 1.13 -4.81
CA THR A 55 -21.02 1.67 -6.16
C THR A 55 -22.26 2.54 -6.17
N LEU A 56 -22.19 3.72 -6.83
CA LEU A 56 -23.33 4.60 -7.09
C LEU A 56 -23.52 4.75 -8.60
N VAL A 57 -24.65 4.29 -9.12
CA VAL A 57 -25.00 4.43 -10.55
C VAL A 57 -26.45 4.90 -10.63
N GLY A 58 -26.68 6.01 -11.34
CA GLY A 58 -28.04 6.53 -11.54
C GLY A 58 -28.78 6.96 -10.26
N GLY A 59 -28.07 7.22 -9.16
CA GLY A 59 -28.67 7.56 -7.86
C GLY A 59 -28.92 6.36 -6.95
N GLU A 60 -28.65 5.14 -7.42
CA GLU A 60 -28.80 3.91 -6.64
C GLU A 60 -27.46 3.40 -6.14
N PHE A 61 -27.42 3.02 -4.86
CA PHE A 61 -26.25 2.45 -4.21
C PHE A 61 -26.30 0.93 -4.20
N THR A 62 -25.17 0.30 -4.55
CA THR A 62 -24.93 -1.13 -4.34
C THR A 62 -23.76 -1.31 -3.40
N VAL A 63 -23.95 -2.07 -2.32
CA VAL A 63 -22.90 -2.48 -1.37
C VAL A 63 -22.61 -3.96 -1.60
N GLU A 64 -21.37 -4.28 -1.93
CA GLU A 64 -20.92 -5.65 -2.19
C GLU A 64 -19.69 -5.96 -1.34
N PRO A 65 -19.41 -7.23 -1.02
CA PRO A 65 -18.13 -7.61 -0.42
C PRO A 65 -16.95 -7.19 -1.31
N GLU A 66 -15.83 -6.78 -0.72
CA GLU A 66 -14.60 -6.57 -1.48
C GLU A 66 -13.97 -7.93 -1.85
N ILE A 67 -13.70 -8.13 -3.14
CA ILE A 67 -13.19 -9.41 -3.67
C ILE A 67 -11.66 -9.41 -3.74
N VAL A 68 -11.07 -8.23 -3.95
CA VAL A 68 -9.62 -8.06 -4.10
C VAL A 68 -8.98 -8.02 -2.72
N ARG A 69 -8.20 -9.06 -2.41
CA ARG A 69 -7.37 -9.13 -1.20
C ARG A 69 -6.26 -8.09 -1.27
N ALA A 70 -6.09 -7.29 -0.22
CA ALA A 70 -4.95 -6.40 -0.03
C ALA A 70 -4.33 -6.65 1.35
N GLY A 71 -3.01 -6.90 1.40
CA GLY A 71 -2.30 -7.19 2.65
C GLY A 71 -1.88 -5.93 3.41
N GLY A 72 -1.64 -4.84 2.69
CA GLY A 72 -1.17 -3.59 3.26
C GLY A 72 -1.03 -2.52 2.19
N PHE A 73 -0.84 -1.28 2.65
CA PHE A 73 -0.50 -0.17 1.79
C PHE A 73 0.74 0.56 2.31
N ALA A 74 1.43 1.27 1.41
CA ALA A 74 2.45 2.24 1.80
C ALA A 74 2.37 3.49 0.93
N PHE A 75 2.50 4.65 1.57
CA PHE A 75 2.81 5.91 0.90
C PHE A 75 4.33 6.07 0.82
N LEU A 76 4.84 6.16 -0.41
CA LEU A 76 6.27 6.26 -0.69
C LEU A 76 6.61 7.58 -1.37
N GLU A 77 7.76 8.14 -1.01
CA GLU A 77 8.38 9.29 -1.68
C GLU A 77 9.50 8.77 -2.59
N ALA A 78 9.45 9.14 -3.86
CA ALA A 78 10.49 8.78 -4.83
C ALA A 78 10.64 9.84 -5.93
N PRO A 79 11.83 9.98 -6.53
CA PRO A 79 12.06 10.98 -7.57
C PRO A 79 11.42 10.61 -8.92
N SER A 80 11.02 9.35 -9.13
CA SER A 80 10.41 8.90 -10.39
C SER A 80 9.65 7.58 -10.22
N LYS A 81 8.83 7.24 -11.23
CA LYS A 81 8.19 5.92 -11.33
C LYS A 81 9.21 4.77 -11.34
N ALA A 82 10.35 4.93 -12.00
CA ALA A 82 11.39 3.90 -12.04
C ALA A 82 11.99 3.66 -10.65
N ALA A 83 12.23 4.74 -9.88
CA ALA A 83 12.78 4.63 -8.53
C ALA A 83 11.81 3.92 -7.56
N VAL A 84 10.51 4.24 -7.59
CA VAL A 84 9.53 3.54 -6.74
C VAL A 84 9.35 2.08 -7.16
N VAL A 85 9.51 1.74 -8.45
CA VAL A 85 9.50 0.35 -8.91
C VAL A 85 10.65 -0.44 -8.29
N GLU A 86 11.86 0.12 -8.23
CA GLU A 86 12.99 -0.54 -7.57
C GLU A 86 12.77 -0.70 -6.05
N ALA A 87 12.18 0.30 -5.40
CA ALA A 87 11.79 0.19 -4.00
C ALA A 87 10.76 -0.94 -3.80
N CYS A 88 9.70 -1.01 -4.63
CA CYS A 88 8.69 -2.07 -4.55
C CYS A 88 9.27 -3.46 -4.81
N LYS A 89 10.27 -3.59 -5.69
CA LYS A 89 11.01 -4.86 -5.87
C LYS A 89 11.77 -5.26 -4.60
N ALA A 90 12.42 -4.31 -3.93
CA ALA A 90 13.09 -4.58 -2.65
C ALA A 90 12.09 -4.98 -1.56
N PHE A 91 10.93 -4.31 -1.49
CA PHE A 91 9.83 -4.70 -0.61
C PHE A 91 9.35 -6.13 -0.89
N LEU A 92 9.10 -6.52 -2.14
CA LEU A 92 8.63 -7.88 -2.46
C LEU A 92 9.62 -8.98 -2.07
N LYS A 93 10.94 -8.69 -2.06
CA LYS A 93 11.94 -9.64 -1.54
C LYS A 93 11.80 -9.91 -0.04
N VAL A 94 11.19 -8.99 0.70
CA VAL A 94 10.92 -9.11 2.15
C VAL A 94 9.51 -9.62 2.37
N ALA A 95 8.51 -9.04 1.70
CA ALA A 95 7.09 -9.35 1.83
C ALA A 95 6.71 -10.74 1.29
N GLY A 96 7.45 -11.24 0.30
CA GLY A 96 7.17 -12.51 -0.38
C GLY A 96 6.34 -12.33 -1.65
N ASP A 97 5.93 -13.47 -2.22
CA ASP A 97 5.25 -13.52 -3.52
C ASP A 97 3.95 -12.71 -3.52
N GLY A 98 3.76 -11.94 -4.59
CA GLY A 98 2.56 -11.15 -4.80
C GLY A 98 2.76 -10.05 -5.83
N THR A 99 1.81 -9.13 -5.88
CA THR A 99 1.83 -7.97 -6.77
C THR A 99 1.78 -6.70 -5.94
N VAL A 100 2.51 -5.67 -6.37
CA VAL A 100 2.38 -4.32 -5.82
C VAL A 100 1.76 -3.43 -6.89
N GLU A 101 0.58 -2.90 -6.60
CA GLU A 101 0.01 -1.82 -7.39
C GLU A 101 0.75 -0.52 -7.05
N ILE A 102 1.12 0.28 -8.06
CA ILE A 102 1.84 1.55 -7.88
C ILE A 102 1.04 2.66 -8.55
N ARG A 103 0.58 3.63 -7.75
CA ARG A 103 -0.15 4.81 -8.24
C ARG A 103 0.58 6.08 -7.81
N GLN A 104 0.99 6.90 -8.78
CA GLN A 104 1.49 8.24 -8.47
C GLN A 104 0.33 9.10 -7.99
N ILE A 105 0.54 9.83 -6.89
CA ILE A 105 -0.43 10.77 -6.35
C ILE A 105 -0.30 12.08 -7.12
N LEU A 106 -1.41 12.53 -7.68
CA LEU A 106 -1.52 13.89 -8.20
C LEU A 106 -1.69 14.82 -7.01
N GLU A 107 -0.69 15.63 -6.76
CA GLU A 107 -0.70 16.60 -5.68
C GLU A 107 -1.47 17.84 -6.12
N PHE A 108 -2.66 18.04 -5.55
CA PHE A 108 -3.29 19.34 -5.59
C PHE A 108 -2.58 20.21 -4.55
N ALA A 109 -1.74 21.14 -5.02
CA ALA A 109 -1.27 22.19 -4.14
C ALA A 109 -2.52 22.90 -3.57
N PRO A 110 -2.63 23.14 -2.25
CA PRO A 110 -3.55 24.18 -1.81
C PRO A 110 -3.14 25.46 -2.54
N GLU A 111 -4.11 26.20 -3.09
CA GLU A 111 -3.84 27.58 -3.51
C GLU A 111 -3.15 28.29 -2.34
N PRO A 112 -2.09 29.08 -2.58
CA PRO A 112 -1.51 29.89 -1.52
C PRO A 112 -2.64 30.70 -0.89
N GLN A 113 -2.92 30.45 0.39
CA GLN A 113 -3.91 31.24 1.11
C GLN A 113 -3.47 32.71 1.03
N PRO A 114 -4.32 33.63 0.56
CA PRO A 114 -3.99 35.05 0.61
C PRO A 114 -3.70 35.43 2.07
N ALA A 115 -2.59 36.14 2.26
CA ALA A 115 -2.14 36.66 3.55
C ALA A 115 -3.16 37.60 4.20
#